data_AF-A0A9P8ZE94-F1
#
_entry.id   AF-A0A9P8ZE94-F1
#
_cell.length_a   1.000
_cell.length_b   1.000
_cell.length_c   1.000
_cell.angle_alpha   90.00
_cell.angle_beta   90.00
_cell.angle_gamma   90.00
#
_symmetry.space_group_name_H-M   'P 1'
#
loop_
_entity.id
_entity.type
_entity.pdbx_description
1 polymer ?
#
loop_
_entity_poly.entity_id
_entity_poly.type
_entity_poly.pdbx_seq_one_letter_code
_entity_poly.pdbx_strand_id
1 'polypeptide(L)'
;IHSDRGATVFPSWLPRGPANFGAAAHGTMAAAEVRTSGLYHVSLTLTRLWGLDDGKRDILRNYMNLVEAVDLALRRTTFPQRLHAVGVHAAAYLASCQELFPWIPGTTNEHLILHQPELLHRFGPSRYWWCFAAERWNGSLQATLTNHLLGVH
;
A
#
# COMPACT_ATOMS: atom_id res chain seq x y z
N ILE A 1 12.46 12.82 -2.34
CA ILE A 1 11.38 12.45 -3.30
C ILE A 1 11.42 13.32 -4.56
N HIS A 2 11.05 14.61 -4.53
CA HIS A 2 10.94 15.41 -5.78
C HIS A 2 12.25 15.54 -6.57
N SER A 3 13.38 15.70 -5.88
CA SER A 3 14.73 15.68 -6.46
C SER A 3 15.06 14.33 -7.09
N ASP A 4 14.81 13.24 -6.36
CA ASP A 4 15.05 11.86 -6.82
C ASP A 4 14.18 11.50 -8.04
N ARG A 5 12.98 12.07 -8.14
CA ARG A 5 12.06 11.87 -9.28
C ARG A 5 12.63 12.37 -10.61
N GLY A 6 13.55 13.35 -10.58
CA GLY A 6 14.25 13.83 -11.78
C GLY A 6 15.41 12.91 -12.21
N ALA A 7 15.99 12.16 -11.28
CA ALA A 7 17.11 11.25 -11.51
C ALA A 7 16.70 9.78 -11.71
N THR A 8 15.45 9.42 -11.42
CA THR A 8 14.97 8.03 -11.47
C THR A 8 14.22 7.73 -12.77
N VAL A 9 14.74 6.79 -13.57
CA VAL A 9 14.04 6.21 -14.72
C VAL A 9 13.13 5.08 -14.25
N PHE A 10 11.81 5.25 -14.42
CA PHE A 10 10.83 4.22 -14.12
C PHE A 10 10.39 3.46 -15.39
N PRO A 11 10.11 2.14 -15.31
CA PRO A 11 9.54 1.39 -16.43
C PRO A 11 8.18 1.96 -16.88
N SER A 12 7.89 1.93 -18.17
CA SER A 12 6.68 2.50 -18.78
C SER A 12 5.36 1.88 -18.28
N TRP A 13 5.40 0.66 -17.73
CA TRP A 13 4.24 -0.02 -17.13
C TRP A 13 3.94 0.44 -15.70
N LEU A 14 4.86 1.15 -15.03
CA LEU A 14 4.62 1.73 -13.72
C LEU A 14 3.97 3.11 -13.91
N PRO A 15 2.75 3.36 -13.37
CA PRO A 15 2.16 4.70 -13.44
C PRO A 15 3.07 5.67 -12.67
N ARG A 16 3.48 6.76 -13.33
CA ARG A 16 4.37 7.75 -12.69
C ARG A 16 3.68 8.29 -11.44
N GLY A 17 4.34 8.20 -10.29
CA GLY A 17 3.81 8.77 -9.05
C GLY A 17 3.46 10.25 -9.21
N PRO A 18 2.37 10.72 -8.56
CA PRO A 18 1.85 12.08 -8.69
C PRO A 18 2.93 13.15 -8.55
N ALA A 19 2.90 14.16 -9.41
CA ALA A 19 4.00 15.12 -9.55
C ALA A 19 4.32 15.87 -8.25
N ASN A 20 3.27 16.16 -7.47
CA ASN A 20 3.35 16.89 -6.22
C ASN A 20 3.11 15.97 -5.01
N PHE A 21 3.52 14.69 -5.08
CA PHE A 21 3.45 13.75 -3.94
C PHE A 21 4.11 14.34 -2.69
N GLY A 22 3.32 14.57 -1.64
CA GLY A 22 3.75 15.21 -0.38
C GLY A 22 3.50 16.72 -0.29
N ALA A 23 3.00 17.37 -1.35
CA ALA A 23 2.60 18.78 -1.31
C ALA A 23 1.09 18.94 -1.02
N ALA A 24 0.74 19.89 -0.15
CA ALA A 24 -0.65 20.15 0.26
C ALA A 24 -1.62 20.44 -0.92
N ALA A 25 -1.09 20.98 -2.03
CA ALA A 25 -1.87 21.31 -3.23
C ALA A 25 -2.28 20.09 -4.08
N HIS A 26 -1.92 18.85 -3.72
CA HIS A 26 -2.25 17.67 -4.53
C HIS A 26 -3.65 17.08 -4.26
N GLY A 27 -4.27 17.39 -3.13
CA GLY A 27 -5.53 16.78 -2.72
C GLY A 27 -5.43 15.26 -2.47
N THR A 28 -6.57 14.59 -2.38
CA THR A 28 -6.65 13.14 -2.08
C THR A 28 -6.15 12.30 -3.24
N MET A 29 -5.06 11.56 -3.03
CA MET A 29 -4.54 10.59 -4.01
C MET A 29 -5.47 9.38 -4.17
N ALA A 30 -5.58 8.84 -5.39
CA ALA A 30 -6.24 7.56 -5.60
C ALA A 30 -5.40 6.42 -5.00
N ALA A 31 -6.03 5.39 -4.45
CA ALA A 31 -5.32 4.32 -3.73
C ALA A 31 -4.27 3.57 -4.58
N ALA A 32 -4.43 3.55 -5.90
CA ALA A 32 -3.43 3.02 -6.83
C ALA A 32 -2.15 3.88 -6.91
N GLU A 33 -2.28 5.20 -6.76
CA GLU A 33 -1.16 6.16 -6.67
C GLU A 33 -0.49 6.10 -5.31
N VAL A 34 -1.28 6.00 -4.22
CA VAL A 34 -0.76 5.81 -2.85
C VAL A 34 0.14 4.58 -2.78
N ARG A 35 -0.36 3.44 -3.27
CA ARG A 35 0.41 2.18 -3.35
C ARG A 35 1.70 2.36 -4.16
N THR A 36 1.60 2.91 -5.37
CA THR A 36 2.77 3.02 -6.28
C THR A 36 3.81 3.99 -5.72
N SER A 37 3.37 5.08 -5.10
CA SER A 37 4.24 6.05 -4.44
C SER A 37 4.93 5.45 -3.22
N GLY A 38 4.20 4.75 -2.35
CA GLY A 38 4.77 4.06 -1.19
C GLY A 38 5.79 3.00 -1.61
N LEU A 39 5.34 1.96 -2.32
CA LEU A 39 6.16 0.77 -2.61
C LEU A 39 7.45 1.08 -3.39
N TYR A 40 7.46 2.09 -4.25
CA TYR A 40 8.58 2.35 -5.16
C TYR A 40 9.23 3.73 -4.99
N HIS A 41 8.45 4.82 -4.97
CA HIS A 41 9.03 6.18 -4.90
C HIS A 41 9.55 6.55 -3.50
N VAL A 42 8.81 6.20 -2.44
CA VAL A 42 9.23 6.42 -1.05
C VAL A 42 10.36 5.45 -0.71
N SER A 43 10.19 4.14 -0.96
CA SER A 43 11.24 3.12 -0.74
C SER A 43 12.59 3.55 -1.32
N LEU A 44 12.65 3.88 -2.61
CA LEU A 44 13.90 4.29 -3.28
C LEU A 44 14.49 5.57 -2.67
N THR A 45 13.64 6.55 -2.32
CA THR A 45 14.08 7.78 -1.64
C THR A 45 14.70 7.45 -0.29
N LEU A 46 14.03 6.65 0.54
CA LEU A 46 14.49 6.33 1.89
C LEU A 46 15.73 5.44 1.87
N THR A 47 15.85 4.50 0.92
CA THR A 47 17.10 3.74 0.72
C THR A 47 18.27 4.67 0.36
N ARG A 48 18.06 5.66 -0.52
CA ARG A 48 19.11 6.62 -0.88
C ARG A 48 19.50 7.55 0.29
N LEU A 49 18.52 8.02 1.07
CA LEU A 49 18.76 8.99 2.15
C LEU A 49 19.25 8.33 3.44
N TRP A 50 18.76 7.13 3.78
CA TRP A 50 18.94 6.51 5.10
C TRP A 50 19.68 5.16 5.06
N GLY A 51 20.00 4.62 3.88
CA GLY A 51 20.71 3.34 3.73
C GLY A 51 22.14 3.32 4.30
N LEU A 52 22.73 4.50 4.52
CA LEU A 52 24.05 4.73 5.13
C LEU A 52 23.97 5.58 6.42
N ASP A 53 22.76 5.83 6.93
CA ASP A 53 22.51 6.62 8.15
C ASP A 53 22.17 5.64 9.27
N ASP A 54 23.15 5.22 10.07
CA ASP A 54 22.94 4.18 11.08
C ASP A 54 21.85 4.55 12.11
N GLY A 55 21.62 5.85 12.35
CA GLY A 55 20.52 6.34 13.20
C GLY A 55 19.12 6.27 12.57
N LYS A 56 19.00 5.93 11.28
CA LYS A 56 17.71 5.78 10.56
C LYS A 56 17.60 4.44 9.82
N ARG A 57 18.65 3.63 9.84
CA ARG A 57 18.77 2.34 9.15
C ARG A 57 17.74 1.31 9.61
N ASP A 58 17.38 1.32 10.89
CA ASP A 58 16.37 0.42 11.43
C ASP A 58 14.93 0.89 11.13
N ILE A 59 14.69 2.21 11.08
CA ILE A 59 13.44 2.79 10.56
C ILE A 59 13.27 2.44 9.07
N LEU A 60 14.35 2.50 8.29
CA LEU A 60 14.36 2.03 6.90
C LEU A 60 14.08 0.52 6.81
N ARG A 61 14.68 -0.32 7.68
CA ARG A 61 14.42 -1.78 7.69
C ARG A 61 12.96 -2.09 8.04
N ASN A 62 12.41 -1.39 9.03
CA ASN A 62 10.98 -1.44 9.38
C ASN A 62 10.10 -1.11 8.17
N TYR A 63 10.36 0.02 7.49
CA TYR A 63 9.61 0.42 6.30
C TYR A 63 9.73 -0.61 5.16
N MET A 64 10.92 -1.17 4.92
CA MET A 64 11.11 -2.20 3.88
C MET A 64 10.35 -3.49 4.19
N ASN A 65 10.20 -3.88 5.47
CA ASN A 65 9.32 -5.00 5.84
C ASN A 65 7.84 -4.73 5.49
N LEU A 66 7.34 -3.51 5.73
CA LEU A 66 5.98 -3.12 5.31
C LEU A 66 5.84 -3.20 3.77
N VAL A 67 6.83 -2.70 3.04
CA VAL A 67 6.86 -2.70 1.56
C VAL A 67 6.84 -4.12 0.99
N GLU A 68 7.68 -5.03 1.49
CA GLU A 68 7.71 -6.42 1.03
C GLU A 68 6.41 -7.16 1.37
N ALA A 69 5.88 -7.01 2.60
CA ALA A 69 4.61 -7.60 2.99
C ALA A 69 3.47 -7.17 2.05
N VAL A 70 3.39 -5.88 1.71
CA VAL A 70 2.34 -5.32 0.85
C VAL A 70 2.54 -5.68 -0.62
N ASP A 71 3.75 -5.61 -1.19
CA ASP A 71 3.98 -6.01 -2.58
C ASP A 71 3.64 -7.49 -2.78
N LEU A 72 4.17 -8.38 -1.92
CA LEU A 72 3.91 -9.81 -1.95
C LEU A 72 2.40 -10.11 -1.79
N ALA A 73 1.72 -9.45 -0.85
CA ALA A 73 0.29 -9.63 -0.63
C ALA A 73 -0.59 -9.16 -1.80
N LEU A 74 -0.05 -8.27 -2.66
CA LEU A 74 -0.71 -7.78 -3.86
C LEU A 74 -0.37 -8.58 -5.13
N ARG A 75 0.51 -9.59 -5.10
CA ARG A 75 0.85 -10.35 -6.33
C ARG A 75 -0.35 -11.17 -6.83
N ARG A 76 -0.46 -11.31 -8.16
CA ARG A 76 -1.64 -11.91 -8.85
C ARG A 76 -1.77 -13.44 -8.68
N THR A 77 -0.87 -14.07 -7.93
CA THR A 77 -0.83 -15.51 -7.64
C THR A 77 -0.41 -15.73 -6.19
N THR A 78 -1.03 -16.70 -5.53
CA THR A 78 -0.75 -17.11 -4.15
C THR A 78 -0.17 -18.52 -4.13
N PHE A 79 0.81 -18.76 -3.26
CA PHE A 79 1.40 -20.08 -2.99
C PHE A 79 2.03 -20.08 -1.58
N PRO A 80 2.17 -21.23 -0.88
CA PRO A 80 2.48 -21.27 0.55
C PRO A 80 3.71 -20.47 0.97
N GLN A 81 4.79 -20.52 0.19
CA GLN A 81 6.03 -19.77 0.45
C GLN A 81 5.83 -18.24 0.42
N ARG A 82 4.90 -17.74 -0.42
CA ARG A 82 4.53 -16.32 -0.46
C ARG A 82 3.66 -15.93 0.73
N LEU A 83 2.72 -16.78 1.14
CA LEU A 83 1.88 -16.53 2.32
C LEU A 83 2.75 -16.46 3.57
N HIS A 84 3.72 -17.38 3.71
CA HIS A 84 4.72 -17.35 4.76
C HIS A 84 5.57 -16.06 4.73
N ALA A 85 6.11 -15.68 3.57
CA ALA A 85 6.89 -14.45 3.44
C ALA A 85 6.09 -13.17 3.79
N VAL A 86 4.81 -13.06 3.38
CA VAL A 86 3.92 -11.97 3.80
C VAL A 86 3.80 -11.93 5.33
N GLY A 87 3.57 -13.08 5.97
CA GLY A 87 3.47 -13.17 7.44
C GLY A 87 4.76 -12.79 8.17
N VAL A 88 5.92 -13.27 7.67
CA VAL A 88 7.24 -12.95 8.23
C VAL A 88 7.52 -11.44 8.16
N HIS A 89 7.32 -10.82 7.01
CA HIS A 89 7.55 -9.38 6.85
C HIS A 89 6.53 -8.53 7.63
N ALA A 90 5.25 -8.94 7.67
CA ALA A 90 4.23 -8.27 8.47
C ALA A 90 4.54 -8.32 9.99
N ALA A 91 4.94 -9.48 10.50
CA ALA A 91 5.34 -9.62 11.90
C ALA A 91 6.61 -8.82 12.23
N ALA A 92 7.63 -8.85 11.36
CA ALA A 92 8.87 -8.12 11.54
C ALA A 92 8.67 -6.58 11.48
N TYR A 93 7.74 -6.10 10.65
CA TYR A 93 7.30 -4.70 10.66
C TYR A 93 6.70 -4.34 12.03
N LEU A 94 5.69 -5.08 12.52
CA LEU A 94 4.99 -4.70 13.75
C LEU A 94 5.86 -4.81 15.02
N ALA A 95 6.70 -5.83 15.12
CA ALA A 95 7.65 -5.96 16.23
C ALA A 95 8.59 -4.75 16.29
N SER A 96 9.25 -4.43 15.16
CA SER A 96 10.15 -3.27 15.10
C SER A 96 9.43 -1.92 15.22
N CYS A 97 8.14 -1.81 14.86
CA CYS A 97 7.33 -0.63 15.17
C CYS A 97 7.18 -0.40 16.68
N GLN A 98 6.92 -1.46 17.46
CA GLN A 98 6.80 -1.38 18.91
C GLN A 98 8.14 -1.05 19.59
N GLU A 99 9.25 -1.51 19.03
CA GLU A 99 10.61 -1.20 19.51
C GLU A 99 11.03 0.24 19.18
N LEU A 100 10.75 0.71 17.95
CA LEU A 100 11.16 2.05 17.47
C LEU A 100 10.24 3.18 17.97
N PHE A 101 8.95 2.89 18.17
CA PHE A 101 7.92 3.88 18.47
C PHE A 101 6.98 3.45 19.62
N PRO A 102 7.46 3.03 20.80
CA PRO A 102 6.65 2.45 21.89
C PRO A 102 5.57 3.38 22.47
N TRP A 103 5.60 4.68 22.16
CA TRP A 103 4.57 5.66 22.52
C TRP A 103 3.42 5.79 21.49
N ILE A 104 3.51 5.14 20.34
CA ILE A 104 2.47 5.14 19.30
C ILE A 104 1.60 3.87 19.48
N PRO A 105 0.29 4.01 19.75
CA PRO A 105 -0.59 2.86 19.86
C PRO A 105 -0.83 2.23 18.48
N GLY A 106 -0.74 0.90 18.39
CA GLY A 106 -0.97 0.16 17.14
C GLY A 106 -2.41 0.30 16.66
N THR A 107 -2.58 0.46 15.34
CA THR A 107 -3.88 0.69 14.70
C THR A 107 -4.60 -0.61 14.30
N THR A 108 -5.91 -0.52 14.01
CA THR A 108 -6.67 -1.66 13.45
C THR A 108 -6.10 -2.15 12.13
N ASN A 109 -5.59 -1.27 11.27
CA ASN A 109 -4.96 -1.64 10.00
C ASN A 109 -3.66 -2.44 10.22
N GLU A 110 -2.91 -2.09 11.25
CA GLU A 110 -1.71 -2.81 11.68
C GLU A 110 -2.01 -4.14 12.35
N HIS A 111 -3.17 -4.30 13.00
CA HIS A 111 -3.65 -5.64 13.36
C HIS A 111 -4.07 -6.45 12.12
N LEU A 112 -4.77 -5.84 11.16
CA LEU A 112 -5.30 -6.52 9.97
C LEU A 112 -4.21 -7.06 9.03
N ILE A 113 -3.02 -6.44 8.96
CA ILE A 113 -1.94 -6.93 8.10
C ILE A 113 -1.43 -8.34 8.51
N LEU A 114 -1.57 -8.72 9.79
CA LEU A 114 -1.23 -10.08 10.26
C LEU A 114 -2.20 -11.15 9.76
N HIS A 115 -3.45 -10.80 9.46
CA HIS A 115 -4.46 -11.71 8.89
C HIS A 115 -4.29 -11.90 7.38
N GLN A 116 -3.49 -11.05 6.71
CA GLN A 116 -3.35 -11.07 5.26
C GLN A 116 -2.90 -12.43 4.68
N PRO A 117 -2.01 -13.23 5.30
CA PRO A 117 -1.70 -14.59 4.85
C PRO A 117 -2.92 -15.53 4.87
N GLU A 118 -3.79 -15.44 5.88
CA GLU A 118 -5.01 -16.25 6.01
C GLU A 118 -6.05 -15.86 4.96
N LEU A 119 -6.24 -14.55 4.75
CA LEU A 119 -7.14 -14.03 3.71
C LEU A 119 -6.67 -14.44 2.30
N LEU A 120 -5.36 -14.38 2.04
CA LEU A 120 -4.75 -14.85 0.79
C LEU A 120 -4.80 -16.37 0.61
N HIS A 121 -4.90 -17.14 1.70
CA HIS A 121 -5.12 -18.58 1.64
C HIS A 121 -6.56 -18.92 1.26
N ARG A 122 -7.55 -18.30 1.93
CA ARG A 122 -8.97 -18.62 1.76
C ARG A 122 -9.60 -18.02 0.51
N PHE A 123 -9.23 -16.79 0.16
CA PHE A 123 -9.86 -16.01 -0.93
C PHE A 123 -8.94 -15.80 -2.14
N GLY A 124 -7.72 -16.34 -2.09
CA GLY A 124 -6.72 -16.15 -3.15
C GLY A 124 -6.23 -14.70 -3.24
N PRO A 125 -5.66 -14.28 -4.39
CA PRO A 125 -5.04 -12.98 -4.55
C PRO A 125 -5.97 -11.79 -4.23
N SER A 126 -5.51 -10.91 -3.34
CA SER A 126 -6.20 -9.73 -2.82
C SER A 126 -6.96 -8.88 -3.86
N ARG A 127 -6.41 -8.75 -5.07
CA ARG A 127 -7.01 -7.94 -6.15
C ARG A 127 -8.38 -8.43 -6.64
N TYR A 128 -8.81 -9.63 -6.25
CA TYR A 128 -10.13 -10.17 -6.60
C TYR A 128 -11.21 -9.87 -5.55
N TRP A 129 -10.84 -9.49 -4.32
CA TRP A 129 -11.77 -9.29 -3.20
C TRP A 129 -11.56 -7.97 -2.42
N TRP A 130 -10.55 -7.16 -2.75
CA TRP A 130 -10.34 -5.83 -2.16
C TRP A 130 -11.45 -4.81 -2.47
N CYS A 131 -11.62 -3.83 -1.58
CA CYS A 131 -12.73 -2.86 -1.62
C CYS A 131 -12.83 -2.03 -2.90
N PHE A 132 -11.74 -1.81 -3.66
CA PHE A 132 -11.74 -1.01 -4.89
C PHE A 132 -12.71 -1.51 -5.97
N ALA A 133 -13.07 -2.80 -5.95
CA ALA A 133 -14.15 -3.32 -6.80
C ALA A 133 -15.51 -2.78 -6.35
N ALA A 134 -15.84 -2.89 -5.06
CA ALA A 134 -17.08 -2.40 -4.48
C ALA A 134 -17.19 -0.86 -4.52
N GLU A 135 -16.10 -0.12 -4.27
CA GLU A 135 -16.05 1.33 -4.40
C GLU A 135 -16.37 1.78 -5.84
N ARG A 136 -15.85 1.07 -6.85
CA ARG A 136 -16.18 1.34 -8.26
C ARG A 136 -17.66 1.04 -8.57
N TRP A 137 -18.22 -0.03 -8.00
CA TRP A 137 -19.67 -0.29 -8.11
C TRP A 137 -20.50 0.80 -7.43
N ASN A 138 -20.13 1.23 -6.21
CA ASN A 138 -20.78 2.32 -5.49
C ASN A 138 -20.75 3.64 -6.30
N GLY A 139 -19.61 4.01 -6.88
CA GLY A 139 -19.52 5.19 -7.76
C GLY A 139 -20.36 5.05 -9.03
N SER A 140 -20.47 3.85 -9.59
CA SER A 140 -21.33 3.59 -10.77
C SER A 140 -22.82 3.68 -10.41
N LEU A 141 -23.21 3.21 -9.22
CA LEU A 141 -24.57 3.31 -8.69
C LEU A 141 -24.92 4.77 -8.34
N GLN A 142 -24.01 5.53 -7.73
CA GLN A 142 -24.18 6.97 -7.47
C GLN A 142 -24.30 7.80 -8.76
N ALA A 143 -23.62 7.39 -9.85
CA ALA A 143 -23.77 8.00 -11.16
C ALA A 143 -25.04 7.56 -11.90
N THR A 144 -25.77 6.56 -11.40
CA THR A 144 -27.03 6.10 -11.98
C THR A 144 -28.18 6.90 -11.35
N LEU A 145 -28.80 7.79 -12.11
CA LEU A 145 -29.94 8.62 -11.67
C LEU A 145 -31.23 7.80 -11.51
N THR A 146 -31.29 6.91 -10.51
CA THR A 146 -32.54 6.30 -10.06
C THR A 146 -33.33 7.27 -9.20
N ASN A 147 -33.86 8.32 -9.84
CA ASN A 147 -35.08 8.97 -9.33
C ASN A 147 -36.11 7.83 -9.19
N HIS A 148 -36.61 7.52 -7.98
CA HIS A 148 -37.46 6.35 -7.73
C HIS A 148 -38.90 6.46 -8.29
N LEU A 149 -39.08 7.18 -9.40
CA LEU A 149 -40.31 7.36 -10.14
C LEU A 149 -40.52 6.19 -11.11
N LEU A 150 -41.16 5.13 -10.62
CA LEU A 150 -41.70 4.08 -11.47
C LEU A 150 -42.95 4.60 -12.20
N GLY A 151 -42.80 4.95 -13.47
CA GLY A 151 -43.91 5.16 -14.42
C GLY A 151 -44.65 6.50 -14.31
N VAL A 152 -44.37 7.41 -15.25
CA VAL A 152 -45.30 8.48 -15.63
C VAL A 152 -45.20 8.74 -17.14
N HIS A 153 -45.93 7.91 -17.90
CA HIS A 153 -46.25 8.05 -19.32
C HIS A 153 -47.69 7.54 -19.52
#